data_AF-A0A7S3MNL6-F1
#
_entry.id   AF-A0A7S3MNL6-F1
#
_cell.length_a   1.000
_cell.length_b   1.000
_cell.length_c   1.000
_cell.angle_alpha   90.00
_cell.angle_beta   90.00
_cell.angle_gamma   90.00
#
_symmetry.space_group_name_H-M   'P 1'
#
loop_
_entity.id
_entity.type
_entity.pdbx_description
1 polymer ?
#
loop_
_entity_poly.entity_id
_entity_poly.type
_entity_poly.pdbx_seq_one_letter_code
_entity_poly.pdbx_strand_id
1 'polypeptide(L)'
;MGCSSSHADSGAVSSTAVSGRGADIDAAVLAATSFSQGGLSNKLSLGFKCEELPNMDTFSKSDPFCVFYKKTGNRWQILGKTEVIHDNLNPEFVTKIMADFHFERKEEFKVEVYDSDDDSQ
;
A
#
# COMPACT_ATOMS: atom_id res chain seq x y z
N MET A 1 36.80 -53.91 -34.03
CA MET A 1 36.12 -52.78 -34.69
C MET A 1 35.27 -52.14 -33.60
N GLY A 2 35.76 -51.15 -32.85
CA GLY A 2 35.72 -49.72 -33.19
C GLY A 2 34.25 -49.25 -33.15
N CYS A 3 33.79 -48.29 -32.32
CA CYS A 3 34.43 -47.08 -31.80
C CYS A 3 33.73 -46.62 -30.50
N SER A 4 34.49 -46.08 -29.54
CA SER A 4 33.99 -45.21 -28.46
C SER A 4 33.76 -43.79 -28.98
N SER A 5 32.78 -43.05 -28.44
CA SER A 5 32.93 -41.62 -28.07
C SER A 5 31.69 -41.10 -27.33
N SER A 6 31.98 -40.38 -26.26
CA SER A 6 31.12 -39.65 -25.33
C SER A 6 30.55 -38.35 -25.89
N HIS A 7 29.37 -37.94 -25.42
CA HIS A 7 29.02 -36.53 -25.29
C HIS A 7 28.12 -36.34 -24.05
N ALA A 8 28.57 -35.52 -23.11
CA ALA A 8 27.72 -34.88 -22.13
C ALA A 8 27.30 -33.52 -22.71
N ASP A 9 26.03 -33.13 -22.53
CA ASP A 9 25.69 -31.71 -22.47
C ASP A 9 24.44 -31.49 -21.60
N SER A 10 24.58 -30.49 -20.73
CA SER A 10 23.54 -29.90 -19.88
C SER A 10 22.68 -28.97 -20.73
N GLY A 11 21.42 -29.33 -20.97
CA GLY A 11 20.47 -28.46 -21.66
C GLY A 11 19.33 -28.08 -20.74
N ALA A 12 19.30 -26.82 -20.30
CA ALA A 12 18.15 -26.18 -19.68
C ALA A 12 16.86 -26.52 -20.47
N VAL A 13 15.77 -26.84 -19.77
CA VAL A 13 14.45 -26.86 -20.39
C VAL A 13 14.17 -25.45 -20.91
N SER A 14 14.37 -25.31 -22.21
CA SER A 14 14.12 -24.08 -22.95
C SER A 14 12.67 -23.70 -22.74
N SER A 15 12.47 -22.50 -22.18
CA SER A 15 11.22 -21.76 -22.28
C SER A 15 10.83 -21.73 -23.76
N THR A 16 9.88 -22.58 -24.13
CA THR A 16 9.30 -22.56 -25.45
C THR A 16 8.53 -21.25 -25.55
N ALA A 17 9.12 -20.28 -26.24
CA ALA A 17 8.40 -19.15 -26.79
C ALA A 17 7.38 -19.73 -27.78
N VAL A 18 6.19 -20.05 -27.28
CA VAL A 18 5.06 -20.44 -28.11
C VAL A 18 4.52 -19.18 -28.77
N SER A 19 5.06 -18.88 -29.96
CA SER A 19 4.37 -18.04 -30.92
C SER A 19 3.17 -18.83 -31.43
N GLY A 20 2.09 -18.77 -30.67
CA GLY A 20 0.83 -19.47 -30.96
C GLY A 20 -0.33 -18.55 -30.67
N ARG A 21 -1.03 -18.12 -31.72
CA ARG A 21 -2.38 -17.54 -31.61
C ARG A 21 -3.31 -18.66 -31.13
N GLY A 22 -3.48 -18.81 -29.82
CA GLY A 22 -4.39 -19.76 -29.19
C GLY A 22 -4.96 -19.13 -27.93
N ALA A 23 -6.20 -18.66 -28.01
CA ALA A 23 -6.94 -18.08 -26.91
C ALA A 23 -7.67 -19.20 -26.15
N ASP A 24 -6.91 -20.01 -25.41
CA ASP A 24 -7.46 -21.02 -24.50
C ASP A 24 -6.50 -21.32 -23.34
N ILE A 25 -5.86 -20.27 -22.81
CA ILE A 25 -5.42 -20.34 -21.40
C ILE A 25 -6.69 -20.24 -20.57
N ASP A 26 -7.15 -21.39 -20.05
CA ASP A 26 -8.32 -21.50 -19.17
C ASP A 26 -8.30 -20.37 -18.15
N ALA A 27 -9.40 -19.63 -18.05
CA ALA A 27 -9.57 -18.56 -17.09
C ALA A 27 -9.23 -19.00 -15.66
N ALA A 28 -9.30 -20.31 -15.38
CA ALA A 28 -8.86 -20.92 -14.13
C ALA A 28 -7.34 -20.79 -13.87
N VAL A 29 -6.48 -20.94 -14.89
CA VAL A 29 -5.02 -20.75 -14.75
C VAL A 29 -4.70 -19.27 -14.56
N LEU A 30 -5.36 -18.39 -15.32
CA LEU A 30 -5.24 -16.94 -15.14
C LEU A 30 -5.76 -16.50 -13.77
N ALA A 31 -6.88 -17.05 -13.30
CA ALA A 31 -7.42 -16.80 -11.96
C ALA A 31 -6.49 -17.35 -10.87
N ALA A 32 -5.92 -18.54 -11.04
CA ALA A 32 -4.98 -19.15 -10.10
C ALA A 32 -3.65 -18.39 -10.02
N THR A 33 -3.17 -17.81 -11.13
CA THR A 33 -2.01 -16.89 -11.12
C THR A 33 -2.38 -15.48 -10.68
N SER A 34 -3.64 -15.06 -10.75
CA SER A 34 -4.10 -13.78 -10.16
C SER A 34 -4.03 -13.80 -8.63
N PHE A 35 -4.14 -14.98 -8.01
CA PHE A 35 -3.88 -15.17 -6.57
C PHE A 35 -2.41 -14.96 -6.17
N SER A 36 -1.48 -14.78 -7.11
CA SER A 36 -0.10 -14.37 -6.82
C SER A 36 0.17 -12.88 -7.01
N GLN A 37 -0.78 -12.09 -7.55
CA GLN A 37 -0.58 -10.65 -7.72
C GLN A 37 -0.93 -9.81 -6.47
N GLY A 38 -1.67 -10.38 -5.53
CA GLY A 38 -1.81 -9.84 -4.18
C GLY A 38 -1.29 -10.91 -3.22
N GLY A 39 -0.04 -10.77 -2.77
CA GLY A 39 0.50 -11.62 -1.72
C GLY A 39 -0.39 -11.64 -0.48
N LEU A 40 -0.13 -12.55 0.46
CA LEU A 40 -0.88 -12.65 1.71
C LEU A 40 -0.80 -11.31 2.47
N SER A 41 -1.86 -10.51 2.38
CA SER A 41 -1.95 -9.20 3.00
C SER A 41 -2.84 -9.25 4.24
N ASN A 42 -2.50 -8.41 5.22
CA ASN A 42 -3.26 -8.28 6.44
C ASN A 42 -3.92 -6.91 6.46
N LYS A 43 -5.21 -6.88 6.80
CA LYS A 43 -5.94 -5.64 6.95
C LYS A 43 -5.68 -5.06 8.33
N LEU A 44 -4.97 -3.93 8.38
CA LEU A 44 -4.78 -3.14 9.58
C LEU A 44 -5.91 -2.11 9.71
N SER A 45 -6.38 -1.91 10.94
CA SER A 45 -7.30 -0.83 11.31
C SER A 45 -6.55 0.13 12.22
N LEU A 46 -6.19 1.31 11.72
CA LEU A 46 -5.38 2.29 12.44
C LEU A 46 -6.25 3.41 13.01
N GLY A 47 -6.13 3.64 14.32
CA GLY A 47 -6.71 4.80 15.01
C GLY A 47 -5.62 5.82 15.38
N PHE A 48 -5.99 7.09 15.45
CA PHE A 48 -5.05 8.19 15.69
C PHE A 48 -5.49 9.01 16.90
N LYS A 49 -4.51 9.52 17.64
CA LYS A 49 -4.69 10.54 18.67
C LYS A 49 -3.51 11.50 18.62
N CYS A 50 -3.72 12.75 19.00
CA CYS A 50 -2.66 13.72 19.20
C CYS A 50 -2.75 14.30 20.60
N GLU A 51 -1.61 14.74 21.12
CA GLU A 51 -1.47 15.35 22.45
C GLU A 51 -0.61 16.60 22.28
N GLU A 52 -0.98 17.68 22.95
CA GLU A 52 -0.24 18.95 22.98
C GLU A 52 0.11 19.53 21.60
N LEU A 53 -0.84 19.53 20.67
CA LEU A 53 -0.63 20.16 19.36
C LEU A 53 -0.35 21.67 19.50
N PRO A 54 0.50 22.23 18.63
CA PRO A 54 0.68 23.67 18.57
C PRO A 54 -0.63 24.34 18.18
N ASN A 55 -0.97 25.44 18.87
CA ASN A 55 -2.08 26.28 18.43
C ASN A 55 -1.63 27.11 17.24
N MET A 56 -2.24 26.90 16.07
CA MET A 56 -1.97 27.68 14.86
C MET A 56 -2.97 28.84 14.68
N ASP A 57 -4.00 28.94 15.52
CA ASP A 57 -5.01 30.00 15.48
C ASP A 57 -4.70 31.22 16.37
N THR A 58 -5.25 32.38 15.98
CA THR A 58 -5.06 33.66 16.69
C THR A 58 -6.13 33.93 17.77
N PHE A 59 -7.38 33.51 17.53
CA PHE A 59 -8.52 33.77 18.42
C PHE A 59 -9.27 32.51 18.90
N SER A 60 -8.86 31.34 18.41
CA SER A 60 -9.40 30.00 18.73
C SER A 60 -8.25 29.03 19.04
N LYS A 61 -8.58 27.76 19.24
CA LYS A 61 -7.62 26.66 19.16
C LYS A 61 -7.74 26.00 17.78
N SER A 62 -6.65 25.40 17.34
CA SER A 62 -6.62 24.57 16.14
C SER A 62 -7.76 23.52 16.07
N ASP A 63 -8.18 23.28 14.84
CA ASP A 63 -9.15 22.33 14.35
C ASP A 63 -8.44 21.14 13.63
N PRO A 64 -7.73 20.26 14.35
CA PRO A 64 -6.88 19.27 13.72
C PRO A 64 -7.63 18.16 12.98
N PHE A 65 -7.03 17.68 11.89
CA PHE A 65 -7.34 16.41 11.24
C PHE A 65 -6.08 15.70 10.72
N CYS A 66 -6.14 14.37 10.61
CA CYS A 66 -5.04 13.55 10.11
C CYS A 66 -5.27 13.09 8.67
N VAL A 67 -4.21 13.05 7.86
CA VAL A 67 -4.18 12.38 6.56
C VAL A 67 -3.14 11.26 6.59
N PHE A 68 -3.59 10.04 6.26
CA PHE A 68 -2.72 8.86 6.22
C PHE A 68 -2.33 8.53 4.78
N TYR A 69 -1.05 8.28 4.56
CA TYR A 69 -0.47 8.01 3.26
C TYR A 69 0.31 6.70 3.25
N LYS A 70 0.32 6.04 2.09
CA LYS A 70 1.21 4.92 1.77
C LYS A 70 2.12 5.30 0.62
N LYS A 71 3.37 4.89 0.69
CA LYS A 71 4.33 5.09 -0.40
C LYS A 71 4.16 3.98 -1.45
N THR A 72 3.93 4.38 -2.69
CA THR A 72 3.86 3.50 -3.86
C THR A 72 4.90 3.96 -4.86
N GLY A 73 6.02 3.23 -4.94
CA GLY A 73 7.21 3.67 -5.69
C GLY A 73 7.78 4.97 -5.10
N ASN A 74 7.82 6.03 -5.90
CA ASN A 74 8.30 7.36 -5.49
C ASN A 74 7.16 8.35 -5.15
N ARG A 75 5.91 7.88 -5.01
CA ARG A 75 4.74 8.74 -4.76
C ARG A 75 4.06 8.37 -3.44
N TRP A 76 3.54 9.38 -2.75
CA TRP A 76 2.66 9.22 -1.60
C TRP A 76 1.21 9.17 -2.09
N GLN A 77 0.48 8.13 -1.70
CA GLN A 77 -0.95 7.96 -1.99
C GLN A 77 -1.74 8.07 -0.70
N ILE A 78 -2.81 8.87 -0.70
CA ILE A 78 -3.72 9.00 0.43
C ILE A 78 -4.48 7.68 0.60
N LEU A 79 -4.42 7.11 1.79
CA LEU A 79 -5.23 5.97 2.20
C LEU A 79 -6.52 6.39 2.89
N GLY A 80 -6.50 7.52 3.61
CA GLY A 80 -7.67 8.05 4.27
C GLY A 80 -7.40 9.35 4.99
N LYS A 81 -8.49 9.96 5.47
CA LYS A 81 -8.48 11.14 6.34
C LYS A 81 -9.39 10.89 7.53
N THR A 82 -9.08 11.49 8.67
CA THR A 82 -9.99 11.51 9.83
C THR A 82 -11.00 12.64 9.69
N GLU A 83 -11.95 12.68 10.62
CA GLU A 83 -12.74 13.88 10.91
C GLU A 83 -11.84 15.04 11.39
N VAL A 84 -12.36 16.25 11.23
CA VAL A 84 -11.86 17.47 11.85
C VAL A 84 -12.44 17.55 13.27
N ILE A 85 -11.60 17.83 14.26
CA ILE A 85 -12.05 18.08 15.64
C ILE A 85 -11.80 19.53 15.97
N HIS A 86 -12.87 20.30 16.16
CA HIS A 86 -12.76 21.73 16.37
C HIS A 86 -12.23 22.10 17.77
N ASP A 87 -11.48 23.20 17.85
CA ASP A 87 -10.99 23.85 19.08
C ASP A 87 -10.26 22.89 20.05
N ASN A 88 -9.45 21.95 19.53
CA ASN A 88 -8.87 20.89 20.35
C ASN A 88 -7.41 20.56 20.00
N LEU A 89 -6.49 20.88 20.92
CA LEU A 89 -5.06 20.55 20.80
C LEU A 89 -4.73 19.09 21.21
N ASN A 90 -5.71 18.33 21.69
CA ASN A 90 -5.56 16.93 22.10
C ASN A 90 -6.67 16.05 21.47
N PRO A 91 -6.76 16.01 20.14
CA PRO A 91 -7.81 15.28 19.45
C PRO A 91 -7.65 13.76 19.61
N GLU A 92 -8.76 13.08 19.91
CA GLU A 92 -8.89 11.64 19.75
C GLU A 92 -9.86 11.36 18.60
N PHE A 93 -9.32 10.81 17.50
CA PHE A 93 -10.11 10.57 16.28
C PHE A 93 -10.83 9.22 16.37
N VAL A 94 -12.14 9.23 16.12
CA VAL A 94 -12.98 8.03 16.10
C VAL A 94 -12.81 7.28 14.78
N THR A 95 -12.57 7.99 13.68
CA THR A 95 -12.37 7.37 12.37
C THR A 95 -11.12 6.51 12.35
N LYS A 96 -11.30 5.22 12.03
CA LYS A 96 -10.20 4.28 11.81
C LYS A 96 -9.91 4.15 10.33
N ILE A 97 -8.64 4.22 9.95
CA ILE A 97 -8.21 4.09 8.56
C ILE A 97 -7.75 2.65 8.31
N MET A 98 -8.28 2.03 7.25
CA MET A 98 -7.94 0.67 6.86
C MET A 98 -6.73 0.67 5.92
N ALA A 99 -5.79 -0.26 6.12
CA ALA A 99 -4.63 -0.42 5.26
C ALA A 99 -4.28 -1.88 5.03
N ASP A 100 -4.04 -2.26 3.78
CA ASP A 100 -3.48 -3.57 3.44
C ASP A 100 -1.97 -3.55 3.67
N PHE A 101 -1.52 -4.37 4.61
CA PHE A 101 -0.13 -4.55 5.00
C PHE A 101 0.44 -5.88 4.53
N HIS A 102 1.57 -5.85 3.85
CA HIS A 102 2.24 -7.05 3.36
C HIS A 102 3.53 -7.30 4.17
N PHE A 103 3.50 -8.27 5.10
CA PHE A 103 4.61 -8.56 6.01
C PHE A 103 5.92 -8.93 5.30
N GLU A 104 5.83 -9.45 4.07
CA GLU A 104 6.98 -9.84 3.25
C GLU A 104 7.71 -8.64 2.62
N ARG A 105 7.17 -7.42 2.75
CA ARG A 105 7.72 -6.20 2.14
C ARG A 105 7.90 -5.11 3.18
N LYS A 106 8.93 -4.27 3.00
CA LYS A 106 8.99 -3.00 3.71
C LYS A 106 7.99 -2.04 3.08
N GLU A 107 6.97 -1.66 3.83
CA GLU A 107 6.01 -0.64 3.43
C GLU A 107 6.25 0.64 4.23
N GLU A 108 6.28 1.78 3.53
CA GLU A 108 6.45 3.10 4.15
C GLU A 108 5.09 3.79 4.23
N PHE A 109 4.75 4.25 5.43
CA PHE A 109 3.55 5.03 5.69
C PHE A 109 3.93 6.39 6.26
N LYS A 110 3.07 7.38 6.02
CA LYS A 110 3.23 8.74 6.55
C LYS A 110 1.89 9.20 7.08
N VAL A 111 1.90 9.86 8.23
CA VAL A 111 0.73 10.56 8.79
C VAL A 111 1.09 12.04 8.81
N GLU A 112 0.22 12.89 8.29
CA GLU A 112 0.35 14.34 8.41
C GLU A 112 -0.87 14.87 9.16
N VAL A 113 -0.63 15.76 10.13
CA VAL A 113 -1.68 16.47 10.88
C VAL A 113 -1.77 17.86 10.30
N TYR A 114 -2.99 18.32 10.04
CA TYR A 114 -3.28 19.63 9.50
C TYR A 114 -4.24 20.35 10.43
N ASP A 115 -4.16 21.67 10.43
CA ASP A 115 -5.18 22.53 11.02
C ASP A 115 -6.21 22.88 9.94
N SER A 116 -7.49 22.81 10.29
CA SER A 116 -8.59 23.16 9.38
C SER A 116 -8.96 24.62 9.57
N ASP A 117 -8.17 25.53 8.98
CA ASP A 117 -8.46 26.96 9.01
C ASP A 117 -9.82 27.25 8.34
N ASP A 118 -10.82 27.66 9.10
CA ASP A 118 -11.95 28.42 8.57
C ASP A 118 -11.46 29.88 8.49
N ASP A 119 -10.84 30.25 7.37
CA ASP A 119 -10.49 31.65 7.08
C ASP A 119 -11.81 32.41 6.86
N SER A 120 -12.53 32.65 7.96
CA SER A 120 -13.73 33.45 7.98
C SER A 120 -13.32 34.91 7.80
N GLN A 121 -13.54 35.38 6.56
CA GLN A 121 -13.45 36.78 6.09
C GLN A 121 -14.12 37.79 7.01
#